data_AF-A0A965FVH7-F1
#
_entry.id   AF-A0A965FVH7-F1
#
_cell.length_a   1.000
_cell.length_b   1.000
_cell.length_c   1.000
_cell.angle_alpha   90.00
_cell.angle_beta   90.00
_cell.angle_gamma   90.00
#
_symmetry.space_group_name_H-M   'P 1'
#
loop_
_entity.id
_entity.type
_entity.pdbx_description
1 polymer ?
#
loop_
_entity_poly.entity_id
_entity_poly.type
_entity_poly.pdbx_seq_one_letter_code
_entity_poly.pdbx_strand_id
1 'polypeptide(L)'
;RSDLGDDVDCILNGGACEVGIESTIVDYSSGHPVLLRPGGLSAARIAEVAGEELLLPGDNAPRAPGSHAAHYAPRARLKLLRRTDIIEYLAQHKGQRVAALALEVSVARLAAQYTVVMPAVAAGYARMLYANLRHLDASGADMILVELPPDTPAWAPVLDRLRRAAHDEPLAPREPGRWGQFKRKAAAGMDVEAEGVDGGNAVMQAAEGDGAESL
;
A
#
# COMPACT_ATOMS: atom_id res chain seq x y z
N ARG A 1 2.13 0.62 27.80
CA ARG A 1 1.69 1.46 28.94
C ARG A 1 1.62 2.94 28.56
N SER A 2 2.52 3.48 27.73
CA SER A 2 2.48 4.90 27.31
C SER A 2 1.15 5.35 26.69
N ASP A 3 0.46 4.45 25.98
CA ASP A 3 -0.75 4.79 25.24
C ASP A 3 -2.03 4.42 25.99
N LEU A 4 -2.06 3.21 26.57
CA LEU A 4 -3.24 2.65 27.24
C LEU A 4 -3.27 2.94 28.75
N GLY A 5 -2.18 3.47 29.32
CA GLY A 5 -2.10 3.91 30.70
C GLY A 5 -2.72 2.95 31.71
N ASP A 6 -3.62 3.52 32.52
CA ASP A 6 -4.49 2.82 33.46
C ASP A 6 -5.93 2.63 32.89
N ASP A 7 -6.14 2.89 31.59
CA ASP A 7 -7.43 2.71 30.90
C ASP A 7 -7.77 1.24 30.65
N VAL A 8 -6.82 0.34 30.92
CA VAL A 8 -6.96 -1.12 30.75
C VAL A 8 -6.50 -1.84 32.01
N ASP A 9 -7.22 -2.89 32.39
CA ASP A 9 -6.91 -3.67 33.60
C ASP A 9 -5.59 -4.44 33.50
N CYS A 10 -5.15 -4.78 32.29
CA CYS A 10 -3.95 -5.57 32.05
C CYS A 10 -3.30 -5.27 30.69
N ILE A 11 -1.98 -5.42 30.63
CA ILE A 11 -1.19 -5.41 29.39
C ILE A 11 -0.38 -6.70 29.34
N LEU A 12 -0.63 -7.53 28.32
CA LEU A 12 0.20 -8.69 28.03
C LEU A 12 1.45 -8.25 27.26
N ASN A 13 2.62 -8.49 27.86
CA ASN A 13 3.91 -8.17 27.23
C ASN A 13 4.45 -9.39 26.48
N GLY A 14 4.17 -9.47 25.18
CA GLY A 14 4.70 -10.50 24.27
C GLY A 14 6.04 -10.15 23.62
N GLY A 15 6.70 -9.07 24.03
CA GLY A 15 7.90 -8.57 23.36
C GLY A 15 7.60 -7.86 22.04
N ALA A 16 8.62 -7.74 21.18
CA ALA A 16 8.50 -7.07 19.89
C ALA A 16 7.76 -7.93 18.87
N CYS A 17 6.83 -7.33 18.11
CA CYS A 17 6.13 -8.00 17.02
C CYS A 17 7.12 -8.48 15.94
N GLU A 18 6.92 -9.70 15.43
CA GLU A 18 7.79 -10.27 14.39
C GLU A 18 7.64 -9.54 13.04
N VAL A 19 6.40 -9.18 12.67
CA VAL A 19 6.06 -8.51 11.40
C VAL A 19 6.06 -6.98 11.54
N GLY A 20 5.57 -6.45 12.66
CA GLY A 20 5.51 -5.03 12.99
C GLY A 20 4.55 -4.15 12.17
N ILE A 21 3.80 -4.73 11.22
CA ILE A 21 2.69 -4.09 10.53
C ILE A 21 1.44 -4.98 10.56
N GLU A 22 0.28 -4.41 10.27
CA GLU A 22 -1.00 -5.11 10.35
C GLU A 22 -1.16 -6.19 9.28
N SER A 23 -2.17 -7.03 9.48
CA SER A 23 -2.57 -8.09 8.57
C SER A 23 -2.96 -7.58 7.18
N THR A 24 -2.76 -8.45 6.19
CA THR A 24 -3.32 -8.29 4.85
C THR A 24 -4.84 -8.48 4.93
N ILE A 25 -5.61 -7.64 4.25
CA ILE A 25 -7.07 -7.72 4.17
C ILE A 25 -7.47 -7.96 2.72
N VAL A 26 -8.24 -9.01 2.50
CA VAL A 26 -8.79 -9.39 1.20
C VAL A 26 -10.30 -9.51 1.34
N ASP A 27 -11.02 -8.90 0.40
CA ASP A 27 -12.45 -9.10 0.23
C ASP A 27 -12.70 -10.17 -0.84
N TYR A 28 -13.63 -11.08 -0.59
CA TYR A 28 -14.03 -12.15 -1.50
C TYR A 28 -15.55 -12.16 -1.75
N SER A 29 -16.27 -11.11 -1.32
CA SER A 29 -17.73 -11.05 -1.39
C SER A 29 -18.28 -11.03 -2.83
N SER A 30 -17.49 -10.57 -3.80
CA SER A 30 -17.84 -10.50 -5.22
C SER A 30 -17.44 -11.74 -6.03
N GLY A 31 -16.97 -12.80 -5.37
CA GLY A 31 -16.49 -14.03 -6.03
C GLY A 31 -15.09 -13.93 -6.62
N HIS A 32 -14.41 -12.78 -6.46
CA HIS A 32 -13.00 -12.59 -6.82
C HIS A 32 -12.25 -11.90 -5.66
N PRO A 33 -10.97 -12.21 -5.44
CA PRO A 33 -10.22 -11.68 -4.32
C PRO A 33 -9.78 -10.23 -4.61
N VAL A 34 -10.15 -9.30 -3.73
CA VAL A 34 -9.79 -7.88 -3.82
C VAL A 34 -8.88 -7.50 -2.66
N LEU A 35 -7.67 -7.01 -2.94
CA LEU A 35 -6.71 -6.59 -1.92
C LEU A 35 -7.08 -5.24 -1.31
N LEU A 36 -7.81 -5.24 -0.19
CA LEU A 36 -8.18 -4.01 0.49
C LEU A 36 -7.02 -3.35 1.25
N ARG A 37 -6.14 -4.16 1.84
CA ARG A 37 -4.97 -3.66 2.58
C ARG A 37 -3.80 -4.62 2.42
N PRO A 38 -2.64 -4.20 1.88
CA PRO A 38 -1.44 -5.03 1.89
C PRO A 38 -0.98 -5.24 3.34
N GLY A 39 -0.27 -6.33 3.66
CA GLY A 39 0.18 -6.60 5.03
C GLY A 39 1.26 -7.68 5.05
N GLY A 40 1.36 -8.41 6.17
CA GLY A 40 2.38 -9.46 6.34
C GLY A 40 2.34 -10.61 5.31
N LEU A 41 1.18 -10.86 4.68
CA LEU A 41 1.06 -11.84 3.60
C LEU A 41 1.11 -11.13 2.24
N SER A 42 1.98 -11.61 1.35
CA SER A 42 2.14 -11.02 0.02
C SER A 42 0.95 -11.35 -0.89
N ALA A 43 0.59 -10.42 -1.78
CA ALA A 43 -0.46 -10.64 -2.77
C ALA A 43 -0.17 -11.87 -3.64
N ALA A 44 1.10 -12.11 -3.98
CA ALA A 44 1.52 -13.29 -4.75
C ALA A 44 1.24 -14.61 -4.01
N ARG A 45 1.50 -14.66 -2.70
CA ARG A 45 1.24 -15.88 -1.91
C ARG A 45 -0.26 -16.15 -1.77
N ILE A 46 -1.06 -15.09 -1.69
CA ILE A 46 -2.52 -15.24 -1.64
C ILE A 46 -3.05 -15.69 -3.01
N ALA A 47 -2.55 -15.10 -4.11
CA ALA A 47 -2.93 -15.48 -5.47
C ALA A 47 -2.59 -16.95 -5.78
N GLU A 48 -1.43 -17.43 -5.33
CA GLU A 48 -1.03 -18.84 -5.47
C GLU A 48 -2.05 -19.80 -4.85
N VAL A 49 -2.56 -19.47 -3.66
CA VAL A 49 -3.55 -20.31 -2.95
C VAL A 49 -4.96 -20.12 -3.52
N ALA A 50 -5.32 -18.90 -3.92
CA ALA A 50 -6.62 -18.59 -4.51
C ALA A 50 -6.78 -19.15 -5.93
N GLY A 51 -5.68 -19.39 -6.65
CA GLY A 51 -5.69 -19.81 -8.05
C GLY A 51 -6.00 -18.67 -9.03
N GLU A 52 -6.07 -17.42 -8.56
CA GLU A 52 -6.35 -16.22 -9.36
C GLU A 52 -5.65 -14.99 -8.76
N GLU A 53 -5.41 -13.97 -9.60
CA GLU A 53 -4.76 -12.73 -9.15
C GLU A 53 -5.68 -11.87 -8.28
N LEU A 54 -5.10 -11.14 -7.31
CA LEU A 54 -5.84 -10.20 -6.48
C LEU A 54 -6.09 -8.90 -7.25
N LEU A 55 -7.35 -8.49 -7.27
CA LEU A 55 -7.78 -7.22 -7.82
C LEU A 55 -7.44 -6.06 -6.87
N LEU A 56 -7.29 -4.86 -7.43
CA LEU A 56 -7.22 -3.63 -6.64
C LEU A 56 -8.63 -3.14 -6.30
N PRO A 57 -8.80 -2.50 -5.12
CA PRO A 57 -10.10 -1.98 -4.71
C PRO A 57 -10.58 -0.91 -5.70
N GLY A 58 -11.82 -1.07 -6.17
CA GLY A 58 -12.55 -0.03 -6.88
C GLY A 58 -13.16 0.99 -5.93
N ASP A 59 -13.82 2.01 -6.48
CA ASP A 59 -14.37 3.13 -5.70
C ASP A 59 -15.47 2.70 -4.71
N ASN A 60 -16.13 1.57 -4.98
CA ASN A 60 -17.18 0.97 -4.14
C ASN A 60 -16.68 -0.17 -3.24
N ALA A 61 -15.36 -0.40 -3.17
CA ALA A 61 -14.82 -1.47 -2.33
C ALA A 61 -15.12 -1.20 -0.84
N PRO A 62 -15.43 -2.23 -0.05
CA PRO A 62 -15.70 -2.04 1.38
C PRO A 62 -14.48 -1.46 2.08
N ARG A 63 -14.74 -0.54 3.02
CA ARG A 63 -13.67 0.08 3.81
C ARG A 63 -13.08 -0.94 4.77
N ALA A 64 -11.77 -1.20 4.63
CA ALA A 64 -11.02 -1.99 5.59
C ALA A 64 -10.59 -1.16 6.81
N PRO A 65 -10.45 -1.76 8.01
CA PRO A 65 -9.82 -1.12 9.16
C PRO A 65 -8.43 -0.55 8.83
N GLY A 66 -8.11 0.62 9.40
CA GLY A 66 -6.87 1.33 9.07
C GLY A 66 -6.84 1.92 7.66
N SER A 67 -7.99 2.07 7.00
CA SER A 67 -8.10 2.83 5.74
C SER A 67 -8.03 4.35 5.95
N HIS A 68 -8.28 4.83 7.17
CA HIS A 68 -8.23 6.25 7.51
C HIS A 68 -6.77 6.72 7.68
N ALA A 69 -6.38 7.74 6.93
CA ALA A 69 -5.03 8.30 6.90
C ALA A 69 -4.46 8.65 8.29
N ALA A 70 -5.30 9.15 9.19
CA ALA A 70 -4.90 9.59 10.52
C ALA A 70 -4.39 8.47 11.44
N HIS A 71 -4.73 7.20 11.18
CA HIS A 71 -4.37 6.10 12.08
C HIS A 71 -2.86 5.83 12.15
N TYR A 72 -2.12 6.21 11.11
CA TYR A 72 -0.68 5.97 11.01
C TYR A 72 0.17 7.24 11.12
N ALA A 73 -0.47 8.40 11.16
CA ALA A 73 0.22 9.67 11.14
C ALA A 73 0.87 9.96 12.50
N PRO A 74 2.19 10.25 12.55
CA PRO A 74 2.79 10.88 13.73
C PRO A 74 2.17 12.26 13.97
N ARG A 75 2.44 12.87 15.14
CA ARG A 75 2.05 14.28 15.39
C ARG A 75 2.83 15.24 14.49
N ALA A 76 4.12 14.96 14.30
CA ALA A 76 4.97 15.65 13.34
C ALA A 76 4.44 15.44 11.91
N ARG A 77 4.59 16.45 11.05
CA ARG A 77 4.29 16.26 9.62
C ARG A 77 5.26 15.24 9.03
N LEU A 78 4.79 14.41 8.10
CA LEU A 78 5.63 13.39 7.46
C LEU A 78 5.71 13.65 5.96
N LYS A 79 6.94 13.66 5.41
CA LYS A 79 7.17 13.72 3.96
C LYS A 79 7.95 12.51 3.48
N LEU A 80 7.48 11.90 2.39
CA LEU A 80 8.20 10.88 1.65
C LEU A 80 8.99 11.52 0.53
N LEU A 81 10.31 11.44 0.61
CA LEU A 81 11.21 12.13 -0.32
C LEU A 81 12.28 11.18 -0.84
N ARG A 82 12.76 11.43 -2.06
CA ARG A 82 13.99 10.76 -2.51
C ARG A 82 15.15 11.29 -1.70
N ARG A 83 16.23 10.52 -1.66
CA ARG A 83 17.46 10.87 -0.95
C ARG A 83 17.93 12.29 -1.24
N THR A 84 18.07 12.64 -2.52
CA THR A 84 18.53 13.96 -2.98
C THR A 84 17.66 15.08 -2.44
N ASP A 85 16.35 14.87 -2.45
CA ASP A 85 15.35 15.85 -2.03
C ASP A 85 15.37 16.04 -0.50
N ILE A 86 15.75 15.01 0.28
CA ILE A 86 15.99 15.14 1.73
C ILE A 86 17.20 16.05 2.00
N ILE A 87 18.30 15.85 1.26
CA ILE A 87 19.51 16.67 1.41
C ILE A 87 19.18 18.14 1.14
N GLU A 88 18.46 18.38 0.05
CA GLU A 88 18.03 19.72 -0.35
C GLU A 88 17.09 20.34 0.69
N TYR A 89 16.10 19.58 1.18
CA TYR A 89 15.17 20.03 2.20
C TYR A 89 15.91 20.49 3.46
N LEU A 90 16.84 19.67 3.97
CA LEU A 90 17.64 19.99 5.15
C LEU A 90 18.54 21.22 4.94
N ALA A 91 19.07 21.41 3.74
CA ALA A 91 19.89 22.57 3.41
C ALA A 91 19.08 23.88 3.37
N GLN A 92 17.82 23.82 2.92
CA GLN A 92 16.92 24.97 2.79
C GLN A 92 16.23 25.34 4.12
N HIS A 93 15.94 24.36 4.99
CA HIS A 93 15.15 24.56 6.21
C HIS A 93 16.02 24.61 7.47
N LYS A 94 17.11 25.37 7.43
CA LYS A 94 18.00 25.54 8.58
C LYS A 94 17.26 26.17 9.77
N GLY A 95 17.23 25.47 10.89
CA GLY A 95 16.57 25.92 12.13
C GLY A 95 15.20 25.27 12.39
N GLN A 96 14.65 24.50 11.45
CA GLN A 96 13.48 23.65 11.72
C GLN A 96 13.90 22.38 12.49
N ARG A 97 13.05 21.91 13.40
CA ARG A 97 13.28 20.63 14.09
C ARG A 97 12.87 19.49 13.16
N VAL A 98 13.85 18.95 12.45
CA VAL A 98 13.65 17.88 11.47
C VAL A 98 14.26 16.59 11.99
N ALA A 99 13.48 15.52 11.89
CA ALA A 99 13.89 14.14 12.09
C ALA A 99 13.89 13.38 10.76
N ALA A 100 14.69 12.33 10.64
CA ALA A 100 14.79 11.53 9.42
C ALA A 100 14.74 10.02 9.65
N LEU A 101 14.05 9.30 8.76
CA LEU A 101 14.18 7.86 8.54
C LEU A 101 14.91 7.64 7.22
N ALA A 102 16.13 7.12 7.27
CA ALA A 102 16.97 6.88 6.10
C ALA A 102 17.19 5.39 5.86
N LEU A 103 17.44 4.98 4.61
CA LEU A 103 17.91 3.64 4.28
C LEU A 103 19.44 3.55 4.26
N GLU A 104 20.12 4.70 4.14
CA GLU A 104 21.57 4.79 4.13
C GLU A 104 22.12 5.77 5.19
N VAL A 105 23.33 5.45 5.69
CA VAL A 105 24.05 6.23 6.70
C VAL A 105 24.43 7.63 6.19
N SER A 106 24.61 7.80 4.88
CA SER A 106 24.99 9.08 4.27
C SER A 106 23.97 10.19 4.58
N VAL A 107 22.68 9.86 4.56
CA VAL A 107 21.58 10.77 4.93
C VAL A 107 21.58 11.05 6.43
N ALA A 108 21.90 10.05 7.26
CA ALA A 108 21.91 10.18 8.71
C ALA A 108 22.96 11.14 9.27
N ARG A 109 24.00 11.46 8.49
CA ARG A 109 25.01 12.45 8.84
C ARG A 109 24.65 13.87 8.42
N LEU A 110 23.57 14.05 7.66
CA LEU A 110 23.04 15.37 7.34
C LEU A 110 22.35 15.93 8.59
N ALA A 111 22.38 17.25 8.76
CA ALA A 111 22.08 17.98 10.00
C ALA A 111 20.63 17.89 10.54
N ALA A 112 19.90 16.81 10.27
CA ALA A 112 18.69 16.47 11.01
C ALA A 112 19.05 16.23 12.49
N GLN A 113 18.17 16.69 13.38
CA GLN A 113 18.39 16.61 14.83
C GLN A 113 18.44 15.16 15.32
N TYR A 114 17.60 14.31 14.70
CA TYR A 114 17.51 12.89 14.98
C TYR A 114 17.39 12.13 13.66
N THR A 115 18.29 11.17 13.43
CA THR A 115 18.16 10.26 12.29
C THR A 115 18.21 8.81 12.75
N VAL A 116 17.31 8.01 12.20
CA VAL A 116 17.35 6.55 12.31
C VAL A 116 17.64 5.95 10.94
N VAL A 117 18.67 5.10 10.88
CA VAL A 117 18.93 4.26 9.70
C VAL A 117 18.10 2.99 9.83
N MET A 118 17.21 2.80 8.88
CA MET A 118 16.29 1.67 8.80
C MET A 118 16.91 0.52 7.99
N PRO A 119 16.50 -0.74 8.25
CA PRO A 119 16.91 -1.86 7.42
C PRO A 119 16.54 -1.66 5.95
N ALA A 120 17.47 -1.96 5.04
CA ALA A 120 17.26 -1.90 3.59
C ALA A 120 16.41 -3.07 3.04
N VAL A 121 15.81 -3.88 3.92
CA VAL A 121 14.97 -5.03 3.58
C VAL A 121 13.58 -4.78 4.14
N ALA A 122 12.55 -4.92 3.28
CA ALA A 122 11.17 -4.56 3.60
C ALA A 122 10.66 -5.19 4.92
N ALA A 123 10.94 -6.47 5.16
CA ALA A 123 10.52 -7.16 6.39
C ALA A 123 11.16 -6.55 7.65
N GLY A 124 12.46 -6.25 7.61
CA GLY A 124 13.15 -5.59 8.72
C GLY A 124 12.65 -4.16 8.93
N TYR A 125 12.36 -3.44 7.84
CA TYR A 125 11.80 -2.10 7.89
C TYR A 125 10.40 -2.11 8.52
N ALA A 126 9.51 -3.00 8.06
CA ALA A 126 8.16 -3.16 8.58
C ALA A 126 8.16 -3.43 10.08
N ARG A 127 9.04 -4.32 10.55
CA ARG A 127 9.20 -4.65 11.97
C ARG A 127 9.50 -3.43 12.85
N MET A 128 10.26 -2.48 12.31
CA MET A 128 10.78 -1.33 13.07
C MET A 128 10.02 -0.03 12.80
N LEU A 129 9.11 -0.01 11.82
CA LEU A 129 8.45 1.19 11.31
C LEU A 129 7.79 2.02 12.41
N TYR A 130 6.81 1.46 13.12
CA TYR A 130 6.05 2.23 14.09
C TYR A 130 6.85 2.61 15.33
N ALA A 131 7.76 1.74 15.77
CA ALA A 131 8.63 2.03 16.90
C ALA A 131 9.51 3.26 16.61
N ASN A 132 10.09 3.32 15.41
CA ASN A 132 10.93 4.45 15.03
C ASN A 132 10.14 5.71 14.70
N LEU A 133 8.96 5.60 14.07
CA LEU A 133 8.09 6.76 13.88
C LEU A 133 7.71 7.39 15.23
N ARG A 134 7.34 6.58 16.22
CA ARG A 134 7.03 7.06 17.58
C ARG A 134 8.25 7.65 18.28
N HIS A 135 9.43 7.02 18.12
CA HIS A 135 10.66 7.54 18.68
C HIS A 135 11.00 8.92 18.12
N LEU A 136 10.89 9.11 16.80
CA LEU A 136 11.14 10.39 16.15
C LEU A 136 10.05 11.42 16.49
N ASP A 137 8.78 11.01 16.60
CA ASP A 137 7.69 11.90 17.01
C ASP A 137 7.87 12.40 18.45
N ALA A 138 8.34 11.52 19.34
CA ALA A 138 8.67 11.86 20.73
C ALA A 138 9.91 12.77 20.87
N SER A 139 10.71 12.92 19.81
CA SER A 139 11.87 13.82 19.81
C SER A 139 11.50 15.31 19.76
N GLY A 140 10.22 15.61 19.50
CA GLY A 140 9.73 16.99 19.35
C GLY A 140 10.03 17.60 17.98
N ALA A 141 10.31 16.77 16.97
CA ALA A 141 10.42 17.20 15.59
C ALA A 141 9.08 17.75 15.07
N ASP A 142 9.14 18.81 14.27
CA ASP A 142 7.97 19.35 13.57
C ASP A 142 7.74 18.63 12.23
N MET A 143 8.80 18.00 11.70
CA MET A 143 8.83 17.32 10.41
C MET A 143 9.65 16.03 10.51
N ILE A 144 9.09 14.93 10.00
CA ILE A 144 9.77 13.65 9.79
C ILE A 144 9.93 13.43 8.28
N LEU A 145 11.18 13.42 7.83
CA LEU A 145 11.52 13.09 6.45
C LEU A 145 11.80 11.59 6.35
N VAL A 146 11.06 10.90 5.49
CA VAL A 146 11.26 9.47 5.25
C VAL A 146 11.83 9.29 3.86
N GLU A 147 13.00 8.66 3.78
CA GLU A 147 13.58 8.24 2.50
C GLU A 147 12.63 7.23 1.85
N LEU A 148 12.20 7.57 0.63
CA LEU A 148 11.23 6.80 -0.13
C LEU A 148 11.76 5.38 -0.37
N PRO A 149 11.10 4.34 0.17
CA PRO A 149 11.52 2.97 -0.08
C PRO A 149 11.34 2.55 -1.55
N PRO A 150 12.04 1.48 -2.00
CA PRO A 150 11.87 0.94 -3.35
C PRO A 150 10.42 0.62 -3.68
N ASP A 151 9.97 0.95 -4.89
CA ASP A 151 8.61 0.67 -5.36
C ASP A 151 8.52 -0.75 -5.92
N THR A 152 8.60 -1.76 -5.04
CA THR A 152 8.50 -3.17 -5.41
C THR A 152 7.41 -3.89 -4.61
N PRO A 153 6.91 -5.06 -5.05
CA PRO A 153 5.86 -5.79 -4.34
C PRO A 153 6.19 -6.11 -2.88
N ALA A 154 7.46 -6.34 -2.56
CA ALA A 154 7.90 -6.60 -1.18
C ALA A 154 7.73 -5.37 -0.26
N TRP A 155 7.84 -4.17 -0.80
CA TRP A 155 7.72 -2.91 -0.08
C TRP A 155 6.31 -2.33 -0.07
N ALA A 156 5.38 -2.89 -0.86
CA ALA A 156 4.00 -2.42 -0.96
C ALA A 156 3.29 -2.27 0.41
N PRO A 157 3.45 -3.20 1.38
CA PRO A 157 2.87 -3.02 2.70
C PRO A 157 3.42 -1.78 3.42
N VAL A 158 4.74 -1.59 3.44
CA VAL A 158 5.40 -0.43 4.09
C VAL A 158 5.00 0.87 3.41
N LEU A 159 5.02 0.92 2.07
CA LEU A 159 4.65 2.09 1.29
C LEU A 159 3.20 2.51 1.50
N ASP A 160 2.27 1.56 1.67
CA ASP A 160 0.88 1.87 2.01
C ASP A 160 0.79 2.66 3.33
N ARG A 161 1.50 2.23 4.38
CA ARG A 161 1.49 2.91 5.69
C ARG A 161 2.13 4.28 5.62
N LEU A 162 3.29 4.36 4.99
CA LEU A 162 4.02 5.61 4.85
C LEU A 162 3.22 6.64 4.04
N ARG A 163 2.58 6.25 2.94
CA ARG A 163 1.72 7.15 2.15
C ARG A 163 0.52 7.61 2.95
N ARG A 164 -0.09 6.72 3.74
CA ARG A 164 -1.20 7.10 4.62
C ARG A 164 -0.77 8.08 5.71
N ALA A 165 0.42 7.90 6.28
CA ALA A 165 0.99 8.78 7.28
C ALA A 165 1.43 10.15 6.69
N ALA A 166 1.81 10.20 5.42
CA ALA A 166 2.32 11.40 4.74
C ALA A 166 1.25 12.36 4.20
N HIS A 167 -0.04 12.14 4.48
CA HIS A 167 -1.18 12.71 3.73
C HIS A 167 -1.39 14.24 3.80
N ASP A 168 -0.36 15.04 4.11
CA ASP A 168 -0.36 16.50 4.01
C ASP A 168 0.22 17.05 2.68
N GLU A 169 0.71 16.24 1.73
CA GLU A 169 1.10 16.73 0.38
C GLU A 169 1.02 15.65 -0.73
N PRO A 170 0.56 15.98 -1.95
CA PRO A 170 0.63 15.08 -3.10
C PRO A 170 2.07 14.89 -3.58
N LEU A 171 2.45 13.63 -3.82
CA LEU A 171 3.71 13.29 -4.50
C LEU A 171 3.70 13.88 -5.92
N ALA A 172 4.82 14.47 -6.36
CA ALA A 172 4.99 14.98 -7.71
C ALA A 172 4.65 13.91 -8.77
N PRO A 173 4.16 14.30 -9.97
CA PRO A 173 3.71 13.35 -11.00
C PRO A 173 4.80 12.34 -11.36
N ARG A 174 4.38 11.07 -11.48
CA ARG A 174 5.24 9.95 -11.87
C ARG A 174 5.43 9.92 -13.40
N GLU A 175 6.67 9.71 -13.84
CA GLU A 175 6.94 9.16 -15.18
C GLU A 175 6.38 7.73 -15.26
N PRO A 176 5.69 7.34 -16.35
CA PRO A 176 5.07 6.02 -16.48
C PRO A 176 6.13 4.91 -16.66
N GLY A 177 6.70 4.45 -15.54
CA GLY A 177 7.50 3.24 -15.47
C GLY A 177 6.62 2.00 -15.50
N ARG A 178 6.88 1.13 -16.47
CA ARG A 178 6.32 -0.20 -16.77
C ARG A 178 5.78 -1.00 -15.57
N TRP A 179 4.57 -0.68 -15.11
CA TRP A 179 3.76 -1.60 -14.32
C TRP A 179 3.25 -2.69 -15.27
N GLY A 180 3.36 -3.95 -14.86
CA GLY A 180 2.58 -5.03 -15.48
C GLY A 180 1.12 -4.58 -15.57
N GLN A 181 0.50 -4.82 -16.71
CA GLN A 181 -0.82 -4.30 -17.06
C GLN A 181 -1.90 -4.92 -16.16
N PHE A 182 -2.08 -4.39 -14.95
CA PHE A 182 -3.23 -4.72 -14.12
C PHE A 182 -4.46 -4.03 -14.73
N LYS A 183 -5.26 -4.83 -15.44
CA LYS A 183 -6.51 -4.36 -16.03
C LYS A 183 -7.49 -4.02 -14.91
N ARG A 184 -7.85 -2.74 -14.78
CA ARG A 184 -9.08 -2.34 -14.07
C ARG A 184 -10.25 -2.89 -14.89
N LYS A 185 -10.95 -3.91 -14.40
CA LYS A 185 -12.24 -4.28 -14.98
C LYS A 185 -13.30 -3.52 -14.21
N ALA A 186 -13.99 -2.60 -14.88
CA ALA A 186 -15.20 -2.00 -14.34
C ALA A 186 -16.23 -3.12 -14.16
N ALA A 187 -16.72 -3.29 -12.93
CA ALA A 187 -17.88 -4.12 -12.68
C ALA A 187 -19.11 -3.38 -13.24
N ALA A 188 -19.41 -3.61 -14.52
CA ALA A 188 -20.72 -3.30 -15.07
C ALA A 188 -21.67 -4.41 -14.59
N GLY A 189 -22.75 -4.00 -13.92
CA GLY A 189 -23.79 -4.87 -13.41
C GLY A 189 -24.35 -5.77 -14.51
N MET A 190 -24.41 -7.06 -14.23
CA MET A 190 -25.26 -7.99 -14.95
C MET A 190 -26.64 -7.92 -14.31
N ASP A 191 -27.53 -7.15 -14.92
CA ASP A 191 -28.96 -7.33 -14.70
C ASP A 191 -29.38 -8.59 -15.45
N VAL A 192 -29.79 -9.59 -14.68
CA VAL A 192 -30.43 -10.80 -15.17
C VAL A 192 -31.92 -10.48 -15.26
N GLU A 193 -32.40 -10.09 -16.44
CA GLU A 193 -33.84 -10.14 -16.72
C GLU A 193 -34.13 -11.38 -17.58
N ALA A 194 -34.79 -12.33 -16.93
CA ALA A 194 -35.53 -13.40 -17.58
C ALA A 194 -37.01 -12.99 -17.58
N GLU A 195 -37.59 -12.80 -18.75
CA GLU A 195 -39.02 -12.89 -19.15
C GLU A 195 -39.14 -12.20 -20.52
N GLY A 196 -39.77 -12.69 -21.59
CA GLY A 196 -40.62 -13.84 -21.81
C GLY A 196 -40.79 -14.06 -23.33
N VAL A 197 -41.44 -15.15 -23.66
CA VAL A 197 -41.72 -15.74 -24.97
C VAL A 197 -42.61 -14.83 -25.83
N ASP A 198 -42.30 -14.64 -27.13
CA ASP A 198 -43.23 -14.98 -28.24
C ASP A 198 -42.61 -14.88 -29.65
N GLY A 199 -42.95 -15.88 -30.47
CA GLY A 199 -43.25 -15.82 -31.90
C GLY A 199 -42.28 -15.20 -32.90
N GLY A 200 -41.66 -16.02 -33.76
CA GLY A 200 -41.05 -15.50 -34.99
C GLY A 200 -40.24 -16.48 -35.81
N ASN A 201 -40.94 -17.37 -36.51
CA ASN A 201 -40.42 -18.36 -37.45
C ASN A 201 -39.56 -17.74 -38.58
N ALA A 202 -38.36 -18.27 -38.83
CA ALA A 202 -37.69 -18.21 -40.13
C ALA A 202 -36.68 -19.35 -40.30
N VAL A 203 -37.15 -20.40 -40.97
CA VAL A 203 -36.35 -21.44 -41.63
C VAL A 203 -35.74 -20.85 -42.91
N MET A 204 -34.47 -21.16 -43.22
CA MET A 204 -33.86 -21.35 -44.56
C MET A 204 -32.34 -21.54 -44.34
N GLN A 205 -31.86 -22.78 -44.24
CA GLN A 205 -31.31 -23.61 -45.33
C GLN A 205 -29.79 -23.46 -45.51
N ALA A 206 -29.17 -24.62 -45.63
CA ALA A 206 -27.74 -24.90 -45.68
C ALA A 206 -27.07 -24.48 -47.00
N ALA A 207 -25.77 -24.27 -46.94
CA ALA A 207 -24.87 -24.58 -48.04
C ALA A 207 -23.52 -25.04 -47.46
N GLU A 208 -23.28 -26.35 -47.60
CA GLU A 208 -21.94 -26.94 -47.64
C GLU A 208 -21.15 -26.34 -48.81
N GLY A 209 -19.83 -26.25 -48.65
CA GLY A 209 -18.90 -25.79 -49.66
C GLY A 209 -17.49 -26.22 -49.30
N ASP A 210 -17.23 -27.50 -49.58
CA ASP A 210 -15.95 -28.21 -49.51
C ASP A 210 -14.97 -27.72 -50.60
N GLY A 211 -13.67 -27.98 -50.40
CA GLY A 211 -12.60 -27.82 -51.42
C GLY A 211 -11.41 -26.98 -50.92
N ALA A 212 -10.30 -27.61 -50.50
CA ALA A 212 -9.15 -27.99 -51.35
C ALA A 212 -8.36 -26.76 -51.87
N GLU A 213 -7.04 -26.67 -51.95
CA GLU A 213 -5.86 -27.49 -51.68
C GLU A 213 -4.66 -26.56 -52.04
N SER A 214 -3.49 -26.77 -51.42
CA SER A 214 -2.14 -26.57 -52.00
C SER A 214 -1.70 -25.14 -52.41
N LEU A 215 -0.48 -24.64 -52.17
CA LEU A 215 0.87 -25.20 -51.95
C LEU A 215 1.64 -24.32 -50.94
#